data_AF-A0A914PQQ7-F1
#
_entry.id   AF-A0A914PQQ7-F1
#
_cell.length_a   1.000
_cell.length_b   1.000
_cell.length_c   1.000
_cell.angle_alpha   90.00
_cell.angle_beta   90.00
_cell.angle_gamma   90.00
#
_symmetry.space_group_name_H-M   'P 1'
#
loop_
_entity.id
_entity.type
_entity.pdbx_description
1 polymer ?
#
loop_
_entity_poly.entity_id
_entity_poly.type
_entity_poly.pdbx_seq_one_letter_code
_entity_poly.pdbx_strand_id
1 'polypeptide(L)'
;MFGKSNRQRLKEFKELLKNKNDSDIEQVFNDDNFSIADNFVAEDYIDFMDDFDNPDSNDLFDIRQQYEHVIDLQDFEEEEDAQNVFGNTNMTPLYDNAILSDVEFSMGIMALAREKHLSDATINDVLNVFRSILPESNKVPATYNKVKTIVETNSPYNLLQKNIIFCASCKKDICVCGQVDKSILLVFDVQLQLEELLSRYQDIMDKYRNDMLQQTDYMDIHQSVYYRNTLIKYPNMLPFAIYTDGGRYTHTGAFEGWPVVLFLLDLPPKLRYKYSNIIFAGYWYSKRKPDWQFIFEKLDRLLRFSFNGREYRMKYLQVVADIPARQNLLSMINVPGYNCCYNCNIKGQYSGHVFFPYAPPIPRDPRTFIDCTDGVKGESVLQERIESFPGGVVIDVMHSVYRGPIEDDIKRLIAGFRRDEAVWGLIKFNQATVTKLDEMMTF
;
A
#
# COMPACT_ATOMS: atom_id res chain seq x y z
N MET A 1 -1.79 -26.40 -37.79
CA MET A 1 -0.38 -26.22 -37.37
C MET A 1 -0.38 -25.67 -35.96
N PHE A 2 -0.36 -26.53 -34.95
CA PHE A 2 -0.33 -26.13 -33.55
C PHE A 2 1.12 -25.86 -33.12
N GLY A 3 1.34 -24.69 -32.50
CA GLY A 3 2.65 -24.22 -32.05
C GLY A 3 3.21 -25.08 -30.91
N LYS A 4 4.52 -25.34 -30.95
CA LYS A 4 5.25 -26.04 -29.89
C LYS A 4 5.11 -25.31 -28.55
N SER A 5 4.99 -26.05 -27.44
CA SER A 5 4.92 -25.47 -26.10
C SER A 5 6.23 -24.80 -25.69
N ASN A 6 6.17 -23.80 -24.80
CA ASN A 6 7.34 -23.09 -24.27
C ASN A 6 8.39 -24.03 -23.66
N ARG A 7 7.94 -25.14 -23.05
CA ARG A 7 8.80 -26.18 -22.47
C ARG A 7 9.64 -26.91 -23.53
N GLN A 8 9.11 -27.06 -24.74
CA GLN A 8 9.80 -27.72 -25.85
C GLN A 8 10.83 -26.79 -26.51
N ARG A 9 10.52 -25.49 -26.61
CA ARG A 9 11.47 -24.46 -27.05
C ARG A 9 12.65 -24.29 -26.08
N LEU A 10 12.39 -24.36 -24.78
CA LEU A 10 13.44 -24.26 -23.75
C LEU A 10 14.39 -25.47 -23.77
N LYS A 11 13.88 -26.67 -24.08
CA LYS A 11 14.72 -27.86 -24.28
C LYS A 11 15.62 -27.74 -25.52
N GLU A 12 15.06 -27.31 -26.65
CA GLU A 12 15.82 -27.11 -27.89
C GLU A 12 16.90 -26.02 -27.71
N PHE A 13 16.59 -24.94 -26.98
CA PHE A 13 17.56 -23.88 -26.68
C PHE A 13 18.71 -24.36 -25.76
N LYS A 14 18.41 -25.15 -24.73
CA LYS A 14 19.42 -25.74 -23.84
C LYS A 14 20.30 -26.78 -24.56
N GLU A 15 19.76 -27.50 -25.54
CA GLU A 15 20.56 -28.40 -26.40
C GLU A 15 21.44 -27.64 -27.39
N LEU A 16 20.95 -26.53 -27.94
CA LEU A 16 21.74 -25.66 -28.82
C LEU A 16 22.94 -25.03 -28.10
N LEU A 17 22.77 -24.64 -26.84
CA LEU A 17 23.86 -24.10 -26.01
C LEU A 17 24.90 -25.14 -25.59
N LYS A 18 24.52 -26.42 -25.51
CA LYS A 18 25.46 -27.50 -25.17
C LYS A 18 26.45 -27.85 -26.29
N ASN A 19 26.17 -27.43 -27.52
CA ASN A 19 26.93 -27.83 -28.70
C ASN A 19 27.79 -26.70 -29.32
N LYS A 20 27.93 -25.56 -28.63
CA LYS A 20 28.78 -24.45 -29.09
C LYS A 20 29.93 -24.20 -28.13
N ASN A 21 31.11 -23.89 -28.67
CA ASN A 21 32.26 -23.44 -27.88
C ASN A 21 32.07 -21.96 -27.48
N ASP A 22 32.67 -21.55 -26.36
CA ASP A 22 32.49 -20.22 -25.75
C ASP A 22 32.75 -19.05 -26.73
N SER A 23 33.62 -19.22 -27.74
CA SER A 23 33.91 -18.19 -28.74
C SER A 23 32.74 -17.90 -29.71
N ASP A 24 31.84 -18.86 -29.93
CA ASP A 24 30.69 -18.70 -30.84
C ASP A 24 29.48 -18.06 -30.15
N ILE A 25 29.52 -17.95 -28.81
CA ILE A 25 28.47 -17.34 -28.00
C ILE A 25 28.66 -15.82 -28.00
N GLU A 26 29.90 -15.31 -27.87
CA GLU A 26 30.20 -13.87 -27.91
C GLU A 26 29.87 -13.21 -29.26
N GLN A 27 30.01 -13.92 -30.39
CA GLN A 27 29.68 -13.35 -31.71
C GLN A 27 28.16 -13.15 -31.93
N VAL A 28 27.32 -13.93 -31.26
CA VAL A 28 25.85 -13.78 -31.36
C VAL A 28 25.35 -12.55 -30.60
N PHE A 29 26.10 -12.06 -29.61
CA PHE A 29 25.73 -10.90 -28.80
C PHE A 29 26.35 -9.57 -29.28
N ASN A 30 27.31 -9.61 -30.20
CA ASN A 30 28.02 -8.44 -30.70
C ASN A 30 27.51 -7.89 -32.05
N ASP A 31 26.50 -8.50 -32.67
CA ASP A 31 25.84 -7.93 -33.84
C ASP A 31 24.80 -6.87 -33.40
N ASP A 32 25.17 -5.60 -33.58
CA ASP A 32 24.43 -4.37 -33.22
C ASP A 32 23.07 -4.16 -33.95
N ASN A 33 22.37 -5.22 -34.35
CA ASN A 33 21.10 -5.13 -35.09
C ASN A 33 19.98 -6.07 -34.63
N PHE A 34 20.04 -6.62 -33.42
CA PHE A 34 18.94 -7.46 -32.90
C PHE A 34 18.09 -6.74 -31.83
N SER A 35 17.00 -6.11 -32.26
CA SER A 35 15.92 -5.67 -31.37
C SER A 35 15.10 -6.89 -30.94
N ILE A 36 15.43 -7.46 -29.78
CA ILE A 36 14.45 -8.18 -28.96
C ILE A 36 14.38 -7.43 -27.64
N ALA A 37 13.59 -6.35 -27.67
CA ALA A 37 13.03 -5.79 -26.46
C ALA A 37 11.85 -6.67 -26.02
N ASP A 38 11.74 -6.84 -24.71
CA ASP A 38 10.60 -7.42 -23.98
C ASP A 38 10.35 -8.91 -24.24
N ASN A 39 10.82 -9.80 -23.34
CA ASN A 39 10.09 -10.98 -22.83
C ASN A 39 10.94 -12.14 -22.27
N PHE A 40 12.24 -11.99 -22.03
CA PHE A 40 12.98 -13.05 -21.33
C PHE A 40 13.97 -12.46 -20.35
N VAL A 41 13.62 -12.50 -19.06
CA VAL A 41 14.45 -12.81 -17.88
C VAL A 41 13.70 -12.25 -16.66
N ALA A 42 12.96 -13.11 -15.95
CA ALA A 42 12.62 -12.99 -14.50
C ALA A 42 11.53 -13.98 -14.00
N GLU A 43 11.01 -14.93 -14.81
CA GLU A 43 9.89 -15.79 -14.34
C GLU A 43 10.30 -17.12 -13.67
N ASP A 44 11.56 -17.56 -13.73
CA ASP A 44 11.94 -18.90 -13.23
C ASP A 44 12.36 -18.93 -11.73
N TYR A 45 12.04 -17.92 -10.92
CA TYR A 45 12.39 -17.89 -9.49
C TYR A 45 11.21 -17.69 -8.52
N ILE A 46 9.96 -17.64 -9.01
CA ILE A 46 8.77 -17.32 -8.19
C ILE A 46 7.88 -18.55 -7.89
N ASP A 47 8.13 -19.71 -8.50
CA ASP A 47 7.24 -20.88 -8.40
C ASP A 47 7.43 -21.76 -7.14
N PHE A 48 7.77 -21.20 -5.96
CA PHE A 48 7.93 -22.04 -4.75
C PHE A 48 7.37 -21.50 -3.41
N MET A 49 6.62 -20.39 -3.36
CA MET A 49 6.17 -19.86 -2.05
C MET A 49 4.72 -19.34 -2.00
N ASP A 50 3.77 -20.11 -2.56
CA ASP A 50 2.32 -19.86 -2.37
C ASP A 50 1.66 -21.06 -1.66
N ASP A 51 2.14 -21.41 -0.48
CA ASP A 51 1.34 -22.20 0.46
C ASP A 51 1.57 -21.66 1.88
N PHE A 52 0.49 -21.62 2.66
CA PHE A 52 0.35 -21.40 4.12
C PHE A 52 -0.23 -20.05 4.58
N ASP A 53 -1.54 -19.93 4.44
CA ASP A 53 -2.41 -19.23 5.39
C ASP A 53 -2.44 -19.97 6.74
N ASN A 54 -2.07 -19.31 7.84
CA ASN A 54 -2.60 -19.65 9.17
C ASN A 54 -2.61 -18.42 10.10
N PRO A 55 -3.77 -18.02 10.66
CA PRO A 55 -3.88 -16.95 11.63
C PRO A 55 -3.83 -17.52 13.06
N ASP A 56 -2.70 -17.41 13.74
CA ASP A 56 -2.63 -17.28 15.20
C ASP A 56 -1.17 -17.27 15.67
N SER A 57 -0.71 -16.14 16.25
CA SER A 57 0.24 -16.17 17.38
C SER A 57 0.43 -14.78 18.01
N ASN A 58 0.60 -14.81 19.33
CA ASN A 58 0.52 -13.72 20.31
C ASN A 58 1.84 -12.96 20.54
N ASP A 59 2.77 -12.90 19.58
CA ASP A 59 4.15 -12.47 19.88
C ASP A 59 4.47 -10.99 19.62
N LEU A 60 3.47 -10.12 19.56
CA LEU A 60 3.63 -8.65 19.44
C LEU A 60 3.85 -7.92 20.78
N PHE A 61 4.04 -8.64 21.88
CA PHE A 61 4.03 -8.08 23.23
C PHE A 61 5.31 -7.29 23.61
N ASP A 62 6.44 -7.53 22.94
CA ASP A 62 7.74 -7.01 23.40
C ASP A 62 8.19 -5.67 22.77
N ILE A 63 7.52 -5.18 21.72
CA ILE A 63 7.81 -3.85 21.14
C ILE A 63 6.98 -2.74 21.83
N ARG A 64 5.92 -3.09 22.57
CA ARG A 64 5.05 -2.13 23.26
C ARG A 64 5.75 -1.38 24.40
N GLN A 65 6.68 -1.99 25.12
CA GLN A 65 7.26 -1.38 26.34
C GLN A 65 8.17 -0.18 26.08
N GLN A 66 8.77 -0.03 24.90
CA GLN A 66 9.66 1.12 24.64
C GLN A 66 8.92 2.45 24.38
N TYR A 67 7.60 2.41 24.18
CA TYR A 67 6.80 3.60 23.84
C TYR A 67 5.80 4.02 24.93
N GLU A 68 5.80 3.38 26.10
CA GLU A 68 4.85 3.66 27.19
C GLU A 68 5.16 4.95 27.98
N HIS A 69 6.34 5.56 27.81
CA HIS A 69 6.75 6.67 28.66
C HIS A 69 6.37 8.09 28.19
N VAL A 70 5.60 8.26 27.11
CA VAL A 70 5.34 9.62 26.59
C VAL A 70 3.90 10.10 26.77
N ILE A 71 2.91 9.22 26.96
CA ILE A 71 1.57 9.59 27.45
C ILE A 71 1.03 8.37 28.21
N ASP A 72 0.60 8.58 29.46
CA ASP A 72 -0.13 7.57 30.24
C ASP A 72 -1.47 7.31 29.54
N LEU A 73 -1.49 6.29 28.68
CA LEU A 73 -2.59 5.90 27.80
C LEU A 73 -3.27 4.61 28.30
N GLN A 74 -3.08 4.26 29.58
CA GLN A 74 -3.66 3.06 30.18
C GLN A 74 -5.19 3.10 30.26
N ASP A 75 -5.82 4.26 30.04
CA ASP A 75 -7.28 4.43 30.05
C ASP A 75 -7.97 4.22 28.67
N PHE A 76 -7.22 3.84 27.62
CA PHE A 76 -7.83 3.52 26.32
C PHE A 76 -8.02 2.01 26.16
N GLU A 77 -8.78 1.41 27.08
CA GLU A 77 -9.38 0.09 26.85
C GLU A 77 -10.37 0.16 25.67
N GLU A 78 -10.51 -0.98 24.99
CA GLU A 78 -11.29 -1.19 23.79
C GLU A 78 -12.81 -1.04 24.05
N GLU A 79 -13.30 0.19 24.12
CA GLU A 79 -14.72 0.47 23.86
C GLU A 79 -14.86 0.79 22.36
N GLU A 80 -15.12 -0.23 21.54
CA GLU A 80 -15.66 0.01 20.19
C GLU A 80 -17.14 0.38 20.30
N ASP A 81 -17.33 1.67 20.50
CA ASP A 81 -18.51 2.45 20.16
C ASP A 81 -18.87 2.29 18.67
N ALA A 82 -19.63 1.25 18.36
CA ALA A 82 -20.23 1.06 17.04
C ALA A 82 -21.43 2.00 16.74
N GLN A 83 -21.69 3.02 17.58
CA GLN A 83 -23.00 3.68 17.60
C GLN A 83 -23.12 5.02 16.86
N ASN A 84 -22.08 5.59 16.24
CA ASN A 84 -22.20 6.93 15.62
C ASN A 84 -21.53 7.14 14.25
N VAL A 85 -21.43 6.09 13.43
CA VAL A 85 -20.86 6.21 12.06
C VAL A 85 -21.90 6.68 11.01
N PHE A 86 -23.20 6.67 11.33
CA PHE A 86 -24.26 6.93 10.35
C PHE A 86 -24.90 8.31 10.53
N GLY A 87 -24.22 9.35 10.03
CA GLY A 87 -24.85 10.66 9.84
C GLY A 87 -25.97 10.61 8.80
N ASN A 88 -27.21 10.88 9.22
CA ASN A 88 -28.35 11.31 8.39
C ASN A 88 -28.65 10.52 7.10
N THR A 89 -28.67 9.19 7.15
CA THR A 89 -29.44 8.42 6.16
C THR A 89 -30.88 8.28 6.66
N ASN A 90 -31.88 8.33 5.76
CA ASN A 90 -33.28 8.04 6.08
C ASN A 90 -33.39 6.55 6.48
N MET A 91 -32.93 6.20 7.68
CA MET A 91 -32.90 4.84 8.18
C MET A 91 -34.31 4.44 8.56
N THR A 92 -34.91 3.57 7.75
CA THR A 92 -36.21 3.01 8.04
C THR A 92 -36.05 1.86 9.03
N PRO A 93 -36.82 1.82 10.13
CA PRO A 93 -36.83 0.65 11.01
C PRO A 93 -37.17 -0.61 10.21
N LEU A 94 -36.50 -1.72 10.54
CA LEU A 94 -36.67 -3.02 9.88
C LEU A 94 -38.12 -3.50 9.96
N TYR A 95 -38.81 -3.19 11.04
CA TYR A 95 -40.26 -3.33 11.26
C TYR A 95 -40.69 -2.32 12.33
N ASP A 96 -41.99 -2.21 12.61
CA ASP A 96 -42.49 -1.25 13.60
C ASP A 96 -41.88 -1.49 14.99
N ASN A 97 -41.31 -0.44 15.59
CA ASN A 97 -40.56 -0.48 16.86
C ASN A 97 -39.28 -1.33 16.86
N ALA A 98 -38.76 -1.71 15.69
CA ALA A 98 -37.45 -2.32 15.61
C ALA A 98 -36.36 -1.33 16.05
N ILE A 99 -35.42 -1.81 16.87
CA ILE A 99 -34.20 -1.06 17.22
C ILE A 99 -33.28 -0.94 15.98
N LEU A 100 -33.29 -1.99 15.14
CA LEU A 100 -32.46 -2.11 13.96
C LEU A 100 -33.16 -1.54 12.72
N SER A 101 -32.43 -0.78 11.91
CA SER A 101 -32.85 -0.37 10.57
C SER A 101 -32.67 -1.47 9.52
N ASP A 102 -33.32 -1.30 8.37
CA ASP A 102 -33.12 -2.16 7.20
C ASP A 102 -31.69 -2.13 6.65
N VAL A 103 -31.02 -0.98 6.75
CA VAL A 103 -29.61 -0.80 6.36
C VAL A 103 -28.67 -1.54 7.30
N GLU A 104 -28.79 -1.35 8.62
CA GLU A 104 -27.95 -2.03 9.61
C GLU A 104 -28.11 -3.56 9.54
N PHE A 105 -29.35 -4.03 9.37
CA PHE A 105 -29.62 -5.44 9.11
C PHE A 105 -28.89 -5.94 7.86
N SER A 106 -28.98 -5.21 6.76
CA SER A 106 -28.35 -5.58 5.49
C SER A 106 -26.82 -5.59 5.58
N MET A 107 -26.23 -4.65 6.34
CA MET A 107 -24.80 -4.63 6.63
C MET A 107 -24.37 -5.85 7.46
N GLY A 108 -25.13 -6.20 8.50
CA GLY A 108 -24.87 -7.40 9.31
C GLY A 108 -24.91 -8.70 8.49
N ILE A 109 -25.89 -8.83 7.59
CA ILE A 109 -25.96 -9.98 6.67
C ILE A 109 -24.76 -10.01 5.71
N MET A 110 -24.33 -8.87 5.19
CA MET A 110 -23.17 -8.80 4.29
C MET A 110 -21.86 -9.12 5.04
N ALA A 111 -21.70 -8.66 6.28
CA ALA A 111 -20.57 -8.98 7.13
C ALA A 111 -20.51 -10.49 7.43
N LEU A 112 -21.63 -11.08 7.86
CA LEU A 112 -21.75 -12.52 8.12
C LEU A 112 -21.41 -13.35 6.87
N ALA A 113 -21.95 -12.94 5.72
CA ALA A 113 -21.69 -13.61 4.45
C ALA A 113 -20.20 -13.64 4.10
N ARG A 114 -19.50 -12.53 4.33
CA ARG A 114 -18.05 -12.42 4.08
C ARG A 114 -17.25 -13.23 5.07
N GLU A 115 -17.50 -13.05 6.36
CA GLU A 115 -16.73 -13.69 7.44
C GLU A 115 -16.84 -15.21 7.41
N LYS A 116 -18.02 -15.73 7.04
CA LYS A 116 -18.28 -17.18 7.00
C LYS A 116 -18.26 -17.76 5.58
N HIS A 117 -17.85 -16.98 4.58
CA HIS A 117 -17.78 -17.38 3.17
C HIS A 117 -19.08 -18.06 2.66
N LEU A 118 -20.24 -17.51 3.04
CA LEU A 118 -21.53 -18.10 2.72
C LEU A 118 -21.88 -17.93 1.23
N SER A 119 -22.51 -18.95 0.65
CA SER A 119 -23.01 -18.87 -0.72
C SER A 119 -24.24 -17.96 -0.83
N ASP A 120 -24.46 -17.35 -2.00
CA ASP A 120 -25.66 -16.55 -2.28
C ASP A 120 -26.96 -17.32 -1.99
N ALA A 121 -26.98 -18.64 -2.26
CA ALA A 121 -28.12 -19.50 -1.96
C ALA A 121 -28.36 -19.62 -0.45
N THR A 122 -27.31 -19.89 0.32
CA THR A 122 -27.37 -19.98 1.79
C THR A 122 -27.86 -18.68 2.42
N ILE A 123 -27.43 -17.53 1.89
CA ILE A 123 -27.86 -16.23 2.40
C ILE A 123 -29.34 -15.98 2.10
N ASN A 124 -29.83 -16.38 0.91
CA ASN A 124 -31.25 -16.31 0.61
C ASN A 124 -32.08 -17.18 1.57
N ASP A 125 -31.59 -18.36 1.94
CA ASP A 125 -32.24 -19.21 2.94
C ASP A 125 -32.29 -18.53 4.32
N VAL A 126 -31.18 -17.93 4.76
CA VAL A 126 -31.11 -17.16 6.01
C VAL A 126 -32.10 -15.98 5.99
N LEU A 127 -32.17 -15.23 4.88
CA LEU A 127 -33.13 -14.13 4.72
C LEU A 127 -34.58 -14.63 4.79
N ASN A 128 -34.87 -15.80 4.20
CA ASN A 128 -36.20 -16.41 4.28
C ASN A 128 -36.57 -16.83 5.71
N VAL A 129 -35.60 -17.33 6.49
CA VAL A 129 -35.81 -17.62 7.92
C VAL A 129 -36.18 -16.33 8.66
N PHE A 130 -35.40 -15.26 8.51
CA PHE A 130 -35.71 -13.97 9.15
C PHE A 130 -37.09 -13.44 8.77
N ARG A 131 -37.45 -13.51 7.48
CA ARG A 131 -38.78 -13.10 7.01
C ARG A 131 -39.93 -13.89 7.60
N SER A 132 -39.68 -15.16 7.96
CA SER A 132 -40.70 -16.06 8.50
C SER A 132 -40.89 -15.91 10.01
N ILE A 133 -39.87 -15.46 10.73
CA ILE A 133 -39.92 -15.29 12.20
C ILE A 133 -40.25 -13.86 12.64
N LEU A 134 -40.04 -12.87 11.78
CA LEU A 134 -40.31 -11.46 12.06
C LEU A 134 -41.76 -11.08 11.69
N PRO A 135 -42.32 -9.98 12.26
CA PRO A 135 -43.68 -9.53 11.98
C PRO A 135 -43.96 -9.33 10.48
N GLU A 136 -45.22 -9.50 10.04
CA GLU A 136 -45.58 -9.42 8.61
C GLU A 136 -45.18 -8.11 7.92
N SER A 137 -45.11 -7.00 8.67
CA SER A 137 -44.68 -5.68 8.17
C SER A 137 -43.16 -5.50 8.08
N ASN A 138 -42.37 -6.57 8.20
CA ASN A 138 -40.91 -6.49 8.12
C ASN A 138 -40.40 -6.15 6.72
N LYS A 139 -39.27 -5.44 6.70
CA LYS A 139 -38.55 -4.95 5.52
C LYS A 139 -37.30 -5.77 5.22
N VAL A 140 -37.22 -7.02 5.70
CA VAL A 140 -36.08 -7.88 5.40
C VAL A 140 -35.94 -8.05 3.89
N PRO A 141 -34.74 -7.83 3.32
CA PRO A 141 -34.55 -7.93 1.88
C PRO A 141 -34.89 -9.33 1.36
N ALA A 142 -35.66 -9.39 0.28
CA ALA A 142 -36.14 -10.67 -0.27
C ALA A 142 -35.03 -11.56 -0.87
N THR A 143 -33.87 -10.98 -1.19
CA THR A 143 -32.76 -11.68 -1.85
C THR A 143 -31.44 -11.04 -1.43
N TYR A 144 -30.34 -11.79 -1.50
CA TYR A 144 -29.01 -11.26 -1.25
C TYR A 144 -28.60 -10.16 -2.24
N ASN A 145 -29.08 -10.18 -3.49
CA ASN A 145 -28.87 -9.05 -4.41
C ASN A 145 -29.52 -7.76 -3.90
N LYS A 146 -30.70 -7.82 -3.27
CA LYS A 146 -31.31 -6.64 -2.64
C LYS A 146 -30.52 -6.18 -1.43
N VAL A 147 -29.96 -7.09 -0.63
CA VAL A 147 -29.02 -6.74 0.45
C VAL A 147 -27.84 -5.97 -0.13
N LYS A 148 -27.20 -6.50 -1.19
CA LYS A 148 -26.09 -5.83 -1.90
C LYS A 148 -26.50 -4.43 -2.35
N THR A 149 -27.64 -4.28 -3.02
CA THR A 149 -28.14 -2.97 -3.47
C THR A 149 -28.44 -2.00 -2.31
N ILE A 150 -29.05 -2.46 -1.22
CA ILE A 150 -29.35 -1.60 -0.05
C ILE A 150 -28.05 -1.11 0.58
N VAL A 151 -27.09 -2.01 0.81
CA VAL A 151 -25.78 -1.64 1.33
C VAL A 151 -25.06 -0.74 0.33
N GLU A 152 -25.06 -1.03 -0.97
CA GLU A 152 -24.42 -0.19 -1.97
C GLU A 152 -25.03 1.21 -2.05
N THR A 153 -26.35 1.34 -1.90
CA THR A 153 -27.05 2.64 -2.01
C THR A 153 -26.89 3.48 -0.74
N ASN A 154 -26.76 2.84 0.42
CA ASN A 154 -26.68 3.50 1.72
C ASN A 154 -25.28 3.43 2.35
N SER A 155 -24.32 2.78 1.70
CA SER A 155 -22.95 2.73 2.17
C SER A 155 -22.39 4.15 2.11
N PRO A 156 -21.87 4.67 3.23
CA PRO A 156 -21.15 5.93 3.19
C PRO A 156 -20.05 5.83 2.11
N TYR A 157 -19.33 4.71 1.98
CA TYR A 157 -18.28 4.56 0.97
C TYR A 157 -18.75 4.76 -0.49
N ASN A 158 -19.96 4.36 -0.87
CA ASN A 158 -20.48 4.61 -2.23
C ASN A 158 -21.01 6.04 -2.42
N LEU A 159 -21.45 6.70 -1.34
CA LEU A 159 -21.76 8.14 -1.35
C LEU A 159 -20.48 8.99 -1.35
N LEU A 160 -19.37 8.44 -0.86
CA LEU A 160 -18.07 9.10 -0.73
C LEU A 160 -17.13 8.83 -1.90
N GLN A 161 -17.48 7.92 -2.82
CA GLN A 161 -16.59 7.50 -3.90
C GLN A 161 -17.03 8.05 -5.26
N LYS A 162 -16.16 8.87 -5.88
CA LYS A 162 -16.30 9.28 -7.27
C LYS A 162 -15.45 8.39 -8.17
N ASN A 163 -16.10 7.65 -9.06
CA ASN A 163 -15.44 6.88 -10.10
C ASN A 163 -15.00 7.81 -11.24
N ILE A 164 -13.70 7.87 -11.50
CA ILE A 164 -13.11 8.67 -12.57
C ILE A 164 -12.44 7.72 -13.55
N ILE A 165 -12.93 7.74 -14.80
CA ILE A 165 -12.32 6.98 -15.90
C ILE A 165 -11.21 7.82 -16.50
N PHE A 166 -9.98 7.34 -16.40
CA PHE A 166 -8.80 7.94 -17.01
C PHE A 166 -8.49 7.31 -18.35
N CYS A 167 -8.25 8.15 -19.36
CA CYS A 167 -7.76 7.72 -20.66
C CYS A 167 -6.25 7.94 -20.75
N ALA A 168 -5.47 6.86 -20.86
CA ALA A 168 -4.02 6.93 -20.97
C ALA A 168 -3.52 7.69 -22.21
N SER A 169 -4.25 7.59 -23.33
CA SER A 169 -3.87 8.27 -24.57
C SER A 169 -4.12 9.79 -24.52
N CYS A 170 -5.21 10.22 -23.86
CA CYS A 170 -5.59 11.63 -23.77
C CYS A 170 -5.07 12.32 -22.49
N LYS A 171 -4.62 11.56 -21.50
CA LYS A 171 -4.26 11.99 -20.13
C LYS A 171 -5.35 12.84 -19.45
N LYS A 172 -6.62 12.48 -19.63
CA LYS A 172 -7.78 13.25 -19.12
C LYS A 172 -8.88 12.32 -18.61
N ASP A 173 -9.70 12.84 -17.69
CA ASP A 173 -11.00 12.28 -17.39
C ASP A 173 -11.98 12.58 -18.52
N ILE A 174 -12.74 11.57 -18.95
CA ILE A 174 -13.76 11.65 -20.02
C ILE A 174 -13.13 11.97 -21.40
N CYS A 175 -12.68 10.93 -22.12
CA CYS A 175 -12.21 11.05 -23.51
C CYS A 175 -13.10 10.27 -24.49
N VAL A 176 -13.42 10.87 -25.64
CA VAL A 176 -14.21 10.30 -26.74
C VAL A 176 -13.37 9.53 -27.76
N CYS A 177 -12.06 9.38 -27.54
CA CYS A 177 -11.12 8.84 -28.54
C CYS A 177 -11.25 7.33 -28.82
N GLY A 178 -12.18 6.62 -28.19
CA GLY A 178 -12.46 5.20 -28.44
C GLY A 178 -11.35 4.21 -28.04
N GLN A 179 -10.26 4.68 -27.44
CA GLN A 179 -9.14 3.84 -27.02
C GLN A 179 -9.50 3.02 -25.76
N VAL A 180 -9.09 1.74 -25.76
CA VAL A 180 -9.66 0.66 -24.94
C VAL A 180 -8.95 0.48 -23.58
N ASP A 181 -7.78 1.08 -23.37
CA ASP A 181 -7.08 1.03 -22.08
C ASP A 181 -7.61 2.09 -21.12
N LYS A 182 -8.68 1.72 -20.42
CA LYS A 182 -9.29 2.53 -19.36
C LYS A 182 -8.63 2.19 -18.02
N SER A 183 -7.99 3.17 -17.40
CA SER A 183 -7.66 3.11 -15.97
C SER A 183 -8.82 3.69 -15.19
N ILE A 184 -9.08 3.14 -14.00
CA ILE A 184 -10.10 3.64 -13.10
C ILE A 184 -9.40 4.25 -11.89
N LEU A 185 -9.74 5.49 -11.56
CA LEU A 185 -9.40 6.11 -10.30
C LEU A 185 -10.67 6.24 -9.47
N LEU A 186 -10.68 5.62 -8.30
CA LEU A 186 -11.67 5.85 -7.27
C LEU A 186 -11.14 6.97 -6.38
N VAL A 187 -11.90 8.05 -6.21
CA VAL A 187 -11.56 9.14 -5.29
C VAL A 187 -12.56 9.11 -4.15
N PHE A 188 -12.05 9.07 -2.93
CA PHE A 188 -12.88 9.03 -1.73
C PHE A 188 -12.99 10.43 -1.12
N ASP A 189 -14.07 10.68 -0.39
CA ASP A 189 -14.29 11.93 0.30
C ASP A 189 -13.36 12.02 1.52
N VAL A 190 -12.19 12.60 1.29
CA VAL A 190 -11.20 12.87 2.33
C VAL A 190 -11.72 13.92 3.31
N GLN A 191 -12.55 14.86 2.87
CA GLN A 191 -13.05 15.91 3.75
C GLN A 191 -13.95 15.32 4.84
N LEU A 192 -14.90 14.44 4.48
CA LEU A 192 -15.76 13.80 5.48
C LEU A 192 -14.94 12.97 6.50
N GLN A 193 -13.97 12.18 6.01
CA GLN A 193 -13.09 11.38 6.88
C GLN A 193 -12.29 12.27 7.84
N LEU A 194 -11.87 13.46 7.39
CA LEU A 194 -11.17 14.43 8.23
C LEU A 194 -12.09 15.10 9.25
N GLU A 195 -13.31 15.47 8.86
CA GLU A 195 -14.30 16.04 9.78
C GLU A 195 -14.62 15.05 10.91
N GLU A 196 -14.76 13.77 10.58
CA GLU A 196 -14.94 12.70 11.58
C GLU A 196 -13.73 12.59 12.52
N LEU A 197 -12.52 12.51 11.97
CA LEU A 197 -11.27 12.45 12.76
C LEU A 197 -11.11 13.67 13.68
N LEU A 198 -11.35 14.87 13.16
CA LEU A 198 -11.27 16.10 13.94
C LEU A 198 -12.34 16.13 15.03
N SER A 199 -13.57 15.72 14.73
CA SER A 199 -14.64 15.66 15.74
C SER A 199 -14.29 14.75 16.91
N ARG A 200 -13.53 13.67 16.66
CA ARG A 200 -13.16 12.68 17.67
C ARG A 200 -11.87 13.01 18.42
N TYR A 201 -10.89 13.61 17.73
CA TYR A 201 -9.51 13.65 18.24
C TYR A 201 -8.86 15.04 18.24
N GLN A 202 -9.57 16.13 17.92
CA GLN A 202 -8.96 17.46 17.84
C GLN A 202 -8.18 17.85 19.11
N ASP A 203 -8.76 17.67 20.31
CA ASP A 203 -8.09 18.03 21.57
C ASP A 203 -6.86 17.17 21.84
N ILE A 204 -6.93 15.88 21.48
CA ILE A 204 -5.81 14.93 21.62
C ILE A 204 -4.67 15.33 20.68
N MET A 205 -4.99 15.68 19.43
CA MET A 205 -4.03 16.14 18.45
C MET A 205 -3.35 17.44 18.89
N ASP A 206 -4.12 18.42 19.36
CA ASP A 206 -3.58 19.71 19.81
C ASP A 206 -2.67 19.53 21.03
N LYS A 207 -3.06 18.68 22.00
CA LYS A 207 -2.21 18.32 23.14
C LYS A 207 -0.92 17.63 22.68
N TYR A 208 -1.05 16.57 21.88
CA TYR A 208 0.11 15.81 21.38
C TYR A 208 1.10 16.69 20.63
N ARG A 209 0.60 17.55 19.73
CA ARG A 209 1.41 18.51 18.99
C ARG A 209 2.18 19.44 19.94
N ASN A 210 1.51 20.01 20.94
CA ASN A 210 2.15 20.93 21.89
C ASN A 210 3.21 20.22 22.74
N ASP A 211 2.91 19.03 23.24
CA ASP A 211 3.84 18.22 24.03
C ASP A 211 5.10 17.89 23.20
N MET A 212 4.92 17.47 21.95
CA MET A 212 6.03 17.14 21.04
C MET A 212 6.87 18.35 20.65
N LEU A 213 6.27 19.53 20.49
CA LEU A 213 7.02 20.74 20.17
C LEU A 213 7.96 21.20 21.30
N GLN A 214 7.66 20.81 22.54
CA GLN A 214 8.51 21.10 23.70
C GLN A 214 9.65 20.09 23.89
N GLN A 215 9.57 18.92 23.25
CA GLN A 215 10.63 17.91 23.33
C GLN A 215 11.89 18.35 22.58
N THR A 216 13.05 18.01 23.15
CA THR A 216 14.37 18.22 22.56
C THR A 216 14.88 17.01 21.79
N ASP A 217 14.40 15.82 22.14
CA ASP A 217 14.81 14.57 21.51
C ASP A 217 14.02 14.32 20.21
N TYR A 218 14.68 13.70 19.22
CA TYR A 218 14.05 13.34 17.96
C TYR A 218 13.15 12.12 18.15
N MET A 219 11.87 12.36 18.43
CA MET A 219 10.88 11.31 18.73
C MET A 219 9.86 11.11 17.61
N ASP A 220 9.44 12.20 16.95
CA ASP A 220 8.47 12.18 15.84
C ASP A 220 8.70 13.37 14.89
N ILE A 221 7.84 13.54 13.88
CA ILE A 221 7.97 14.54 12.82
C ILE A 221 7.98 15.98 13.33
N HIS A 222 7.39 16.23 14.50
CA HIS A 222 7.24 17.54 15.14
C HIS A 222 8.58 18.23 15.46
N GLN A 223 9.64 17.43 15.67
CA GLN A 223 10.98 17.97 15.90
C GLN A 223 11.72 18.28 14.59
N SER A 224 11.17 17.91 13.43
CA SER A 224 11.79 18.25 12.16
C SER A 224 11.70 19.75 11.88
N VAL A 225 12.78 20.29 11.31
CA VAL A 225 12.84 21.71 10.88
C VAL A 225 11.75 22.01 9.84
N TYR A 226 11.47 21.06 8.95
CA TYR A 226 10.42 21.21 7.94
C TYR A 226 9.03 21.36 8.57
N TYR A 227 8.65 20.46 9.47
CA TYR A 227 7.38 20.55 10.19
C TYR A 227 7.21 21.91 10.88
N ARG A 228 8.20 22.33 11.66
CA ARG A 228 8.15 23.59 12.42
C ARG A 228 8.03 24.80 11.49
N ASN A 229 8.78 24.82 10.40
CA ASN A 229 8.72 25.89 9.40
C ASN A 229 7.36 25.93 8.69
N THR A 230 6.80 24.77 8.34
CA THR A 230 5.46 24.68 7.73
C THR A 230 4.39 25.16 8.71
N LEU A 231 4.49 24.80 9.99
CA LEU A 231 3.54 25.19 11.03
C LEU A 231 3.53 26.71 11.27
N ILE A 232 4.70 27.35 11.26
CA ILE A 232 4.80 28.82 11.35
C ILE A 232 4.10 29.49 10.17
N LYS A 233 4.24 28.95 8.95
CA LYS A 233 3.58 29.48 7.74
C LYS A 233 2.08 29.20 7.73
N TYR A 234 1.66 28.08 8.30
CA TYR A 234 0.28 27.57 8.28
C TYR A 234 -0.12 27.02 9.67
N PRO A 235 -0.52 27.88 10.61
CA PRO A 235 -0.82 27.46 12.00
C PRO A 235 -1.93 26.41 12.13
N ASN A 236 -2.88 26.39 11.18
CA ASN A 236 -3.96 25.41 11.11
C ASN A 236 -3.67 24.31 10.06
N MET A 237 -2.41 23.92 9.88
CA MET A 237 -2.09 22.81 9.00
C MET A 237 -2.52 21.47 9.60
N LEU A 238 -2.82 20.53 8.70
CA LEU A 238 -2.95 19.10 8.98
C LEU A 238 -1.83 18.39 8.19
N PRO A 239 -0.79 17.89 8.87
CA PRO A 239 0.34 17.23 8.23
C PRO A 239 0.03 15.78 7.94
N PHE A 240 0.32 15.34 6.71
CA PHE A 240 0.09 13.97 6.26
C PHE A 240 1.37 13.29 5.79
N ALA A 241 1.47 12.00 6.11
CA ALA A 241 2.25 11.05 5.32
C ALA A 241 1.33 10.41 4.28
N ILE A 242 1.81 10.32 3.04
CA ILE A 242 1.19 9.54 1.99
C ILE A 242 1.84 8.16 1.98
N TYR A 243 1.03 7.12 1.91
CA TYR A 243 1.48 5.77 1.63
C TYR A 243 0.82 5.25 0.36
N THR A 244 1.63 4.57 -0.46
CA THR A 244 1.15 3.87 -1.64
C THR A 244 2.03 2.67 -1.97
N ASP A 245 1.39 1.60 -2.40
CA ASP A 245 2.04 0.35 -2.76
C ASP A 245 1.27 -0.35 -3.89
N GLY A 246 1.98 -1.04 -4.77
CA GLY A 246 1.40 -1.70 -5.94
C GLY A 246 1.08 -3.16 -5.69
N GLY A 247 -0.18 -3.54 -5.79
CA GLY A 247 -0.63 -4.94 -5.63
C GLY A 247 -1.21 -5.53 -6.92
N ARG A 248 -0.87 -6.79 -7.23
CA ARG A 248 -1.53 -7.56 -8.30
C ARG A 248 -2.73 -8.32 -7.73
N TYR A 249 -3.86 -8.26 -8.43
CA TYR A 249 -5.09 -8.96 -8.00
C TYR A 249 -5.20 -10.41 -8.47
N THR A 250 -4.46 -10.77 -9.51
CA THR A 250 -4.53 -12.09 -10.11
C THR A 250 -3.12 -12.58 -10.36
N HIS A 251 -2.82 -13.84 -10.05
CA HIS A 251 -1.54 -14.49 -10.39
C HIS A 251 -1.23 -14.36 -11.90
N THR A 252 -2.24 -14.22 -12.77
CA THR A 252 -2.10 -14.03 -14.22
C THR A 252 -1.85 -12.60 -14.69
N GLY A 253 -1.60 -11.65 -13.77
CA GLY A 253 -0.80 -10.43 -14.05
C GLY A 253 -1.38 -9.32 -14.92
N ALA A 254 -2.69 -9.25 -15.20
CA ALA A 254 -3.19 -8.21 -16.09
C ALA A 254 -3.52 -6.87 -15.40
N PHE A 255 -3.95 -6.87 -14.13
CA PHE A 255 -4.43 -5.67 -13.44
C PHE A 255 -3.74 -5.48 -12.09
N GLU A 256 -3.34 -4.24 -11.85
CA GLU A 256 -2.70 -3.76 -10.62
C GLU A 256 -3.60 -2.73 -9.93
N GLY A 257 -3.54 -2.75 -8.60
CA GLY A 257 -4.14 -1.77 -7.73
C GLY A 257 -3.11 -0.96 -6.98
N TRP A 258 -3.40 0.32 -6.80
CA TRP A 258 -2.53 1.25 -6.11
C TRP A 258 -3.39 2.14 -5.21
N PRO A 259 -3.45 1.87 -3.90
CA PRO A 259 -4.13 2.72 -2.95
C PRO A 259 -3.31 3.99 -2.70
N VAL A 260 -4.01 5.07 -2.42
CA VAL A 260 -3.44 6.32 -1.90
C VAL A 260 -4.01 6.51 -0.51
N VAL A 261 -3.17 6.23 0.47
CA VAL A 261 -3.51 6.24 1.88
C VAL A 261 -2.85 7.44 2.54
N LEU A 262 -3.55 8.13 3.43
CA LEU A 262 -3.03 9.26 4.19
C LEU A 262 -3.05 8.94 5.68
N PHE A 263 -1.95 9.26 6.35
CA PHE A 263 -1.82 9.20 7.81
C PHE A 263 -1.67 10.61 8.36
N LEU A 264 -2.53 11.00 9.29
CA LEU A 264 -2.47 12.29 9.96
C LEU A 264 -1.36 12.28 11.03
N LEU A 265 -0.29 13.04 10.79
CA LEU A 265 0.92 12.97 11.60
C LEU A 265 0.77 13.58 13.00
N ASP A 266 -0.24 14.43 13.20
CA ASP A 266 -0.55 15.00 14.52
C ASP A 266 -1.38 14.08 15.40
N LEU A 267 -1.79 12.92 14.91
CA LEU A 267 -2.25 11.86 15.79
C LEU A 267 -1.04 11.18 16.44
N PRO A 268 -1.11 10.86 17.75
CA PRO A 268 -0.12 10.00 18.40
C PRO A 268 0.03 8.67 17.64
N PRO A 269 1.23 8.05 17.59
CA PRO A 269 1.48 6.83 16.80
C PRO A 269 0.45 5.71 17.01
N LYS A 270 0.05 5.45 18.27
CA LYS A 270 -0.96 4.42 18.60
C LYS A 270 -2.33 4.70 17.98
N LEU A 271 -2.72 5.96 17.79
CA LEU A 271 -3.97 6.34 17.14
C LEU A 271 -3.82 6.51 15.63
N ARG A 272 -2.67 7.01 15.18
CA ARG A 272 -2.34 7.27 13.77
C ARG A 272 -2.48 6.02 12.90
N TYR A 273 -2.07 4.87 13.42
CA TYR A 273 -2.07 3.60 12.69
C TYR A 273 -3.29 2.71 12.98
N LYS A 274 -4.28 3.17 13.77
CA LYS A 274 -5.55 2.43 13.90
C LYS A 274 -6.28 2.46 12.57
N TYR A 275 -6.80 1.32 12.11
CA TYR A 275 -7.52 1.20 10.85
C TYR A 275 -8.67 2.22 10.71
N SER A 276 -9.40 2.50 11.79
CA SER A 276 -10.47 3.50 11.83
C SER A 276 -10.01 4.94 11.56
N ASN A 277 -8.71 5.21 11.66
CA ASN A 277 -8.12 6.54 11.57
C ASN A 277 -7.25 6.71 10.32
N ILE A 278 -7.10 5.64 9.54
CA ILE A 278 -6.41 5.67 8.26
C ILE A 278 -7.34 6.29 7.23
N ILE A 279 -6.88 7.34 6.56
CA ILE A 279 -7.68 8.02 5.55
C ILE A 279 -7.39 7.37 4.20
N PHE A 280 -8.44 6.86 3.57
CA PHE A 280 -8.35 6.34 2.22
C PHE A 280 -8.69 7.47 1.26
N ALA A 281 -7.71 7.97 0.50
CA ALA A 281 -7.90 9.14 -0.37
C ALA A 281 -8.22 8.76 -1.81
N GLY A 282 -7.62 7.68 -2.30
CA GLY A 282 -7.83 7.23 -3.66
C GLY A 282 -7.40 5.81 -3.89
N TYR A 283 -7.83 5.27 -5.01
CA TYR A 283 -7.46 3.93 -5.42
C TYR A 283 -7.42 3.85 -6.94
N TRP A 284 -6.23 3.58 -7.48
CA TRP A 284 -6.01 3.42 -8.91
C TRP A 284 -6.03 1.95 -9.29
N TYR A 285 -6.80 1.63 -10.32
CA TYR A 285 -6.98 0.29 -10.84
C TYR A 285 -6.78 0.27 -12.36
N SER A 286 -5.74 -0.43 -12.82
CA SER A 286 -5.40 -0.47 -14.24
C SER A 286 -4.44 -1.60 -14.60
N LYS A 287 -4.31 -1.87 -15.90
CA LYS A 287 -3.20 -2.66 -16.46
C LYS A 287 -1.88 -1.88 -16.54
N ARG A 288 -1.94 -0.57 -16.30
CA ARG A 288 -0.80 0.34 -16.37
C ARG A 288 -0.52 0.94 -15.00
N LYS A 289 0.74 1.30 -14.77
CA LYS A 289 1.14 2.05 -13.59
C LYS A 289 0.34 3.35 -13.44
N PRO A 290 0.18 3.86 -12.21
CA PRO A 290 -0.52 5.10 -11.95
C PRO A 290 0.05 6.28 -12.72
N ASP A 291 -0.84 7.14 -13.23
CA ASP A 291 -0.46 8.50 -13.61
C ASP A 291 -0.58 9.38 -12.35
N TRP A 292 0.52 9.50 -11.61
CA TRP A 292 0.51 10.21 -10.32
C TRP A 292 0.16 11.68 -10.45
N GLN A 293 0.56 12.33 -11.55
CA GLN A 293 0.17 13.72 -11.81
C GLN A 293 -1.35 13.83 -11.87
N PHE A 294 -2.00 12.95 -12.65
CA PHE A 294 -3.46 12.93 -12.73
C PHE A 294 -4.12 12.62 -11.37
N ILE A 295 -3.58 11.67 -10.61
CA ILE A 295 -4.12 11.31 -9.28
C ILE A 295 -4.04 12.51 -8.33
N PHE A 296 -2.85 13.10 -8.16
CA PHE A 296 -2.66 14.22 -7.25
C PHE A 296 -3.44 15.46 -7.69
N GLU A 297 -3.60 15.74 -8.99
CA GLU A 297 -4.48 16.83 -9.45
C GLU A 297 -5.94 16.67 -8.99
N LYS A 298 -6.43 15.43 -8.85
CA LYS A 298 -7.78 15.18 -8.32
C LYS A 298 -7.83 15.29 -6.81
N LEU A 299 -6.77 14.87 -6.10
CA LEU A 299 -6.68 14.94 -4.64
C LEU A 299 -6.38 16.35 -4.11
N ASP A 300 -5.58 17.15 -4.82
CA ASP A 300 -5.15 18.49 -4.40
C ASP A 300 -6.32 19.48 -4.28
N ARG A 301 -7.45 19.17 -4.91
CA ARG A 301 -8.69 19.95 -4.74
C ARG A 301 -9.23 19.93 -3.32
N LEU A 302 -8.76 18.99 -2.49
CA LEU A 302 -9.19 18.77 -1.11
C LEU A 302 -8.24 19.44 -0.10
N LEU A 303 -7.22 20.19 -0.54
CA LEU A 303 -6.16 20.74 0.31
C LEU A 303 -6.61 21.81 1.32
N ARG A 304 -7.85 22.31 1.21
CA ARG A 304 -8.40 23.33 2.13
C ARG A 304 -9.86 23.05 2.40
N PHE A 305 -10.23 23.07 3.68
CA PHE A 305 -11.62 22.96 4.10
C PHE A 305 -11.82 23.73 5.42
N SER A 306 -13.08 23.95 5.79
CA SER A 306 -13.43 24.64 7.03
C SER A 306 -14.18 23.70 7.95
N PHE A 307 -13.76 23.62 9.21
CA PHE A 307 -14.42 22.81 10.24
C PHE A 307 -14.51 23.62 11.53
N ASN A 308 -15.68 23.66 12.16
CA ASN A 308 -15.95 24.45 13.38
C ASN A 308 -15.48 25.92 13.29
N GLY A 309 -15.64 26.55 12.12
CA GLY A 309 -15.25 27.95 11.89
C GLY A 309 -13.74 28.18 11.73
N ARG A 310 -12.92 27.12 11.70
CA ARG A 310 -11.47 27.18 11.44
C ARG A 310 -11.17 26.64 10.03
N GLU A 311 -10.42 27.41 9.24
CA GLU A 311 -9.87 26.95 7.96
C GLU A 311 -8.63 26.07 8.22
N TYR A 312 -8.67 24.83 7.73
CA TYR A 312 -7.56 23.87 7.78
C TYR A 312 -6.88 23.75 6.42
N ARG A 313 -5.58 23.46 6.46
CA ARG A 313 -4.79 23.20 5.24
C ARG A 313 -4.06 21.87 5.33
N MET A 314 -4.34 20.97 4.40
CA MET A 314 -3.59 19.72 4.31
C MET A 314 -2.17 19.99 3.78
N LYS A 315 -1.18 19.34 4.38
CA LYS A 315 0.23 19.44 3.98
C LYS A 315 0.88 18.07 3.95
N TYR A 316 1.39 17.66 2.79
CA TYR A 316 2.15 16.43 2.66
C TYR A 316 3.59 16.68 3.13
N LEU A 317 3.98 16.01 4.22
CA LEU A 317 5.34 16.09 4.75
C LEU A 317 6.18 14.86 4.45
N GLN A 318 5.51 13.71 4.26
CA GLN A 318 6.17 12.44 4.03
C GLN A 318 5.49 11.64 2.91
N VAL A 319 6.29 10.87 2.19
CA VAL A 319 5.83 9.81 1.29
C VAL A 319 6.57 8.54 1.64
N VAL A 320 5.83 7.47 1.88
CA VAL A 320 6.34 6.12 2.10
C VAL A 320 5.83 5.25 0.95
N ALA A 321 6.76 4.60 0.26
CA ALA A 321 6.44 3.76 -0.87
C ALA A 321 7.53 2.71 -1.05
N ASP A 322 7.16 1.53 -1.58
CA ASP A 322 8.10 0.50 -1.94
C ASP A 322 9.07 0.98 -3.05
N ILE A 323 10.10 0.20 -3.35
CA ILE A 323 11.14 0.62 -4.31
C ILE A 323 10.53 0.94 -5.70
N PRO A 324 9.75 0.04 -6.33
CA PRO A 324 9.04 0.31 -7.59
C PRO A 324 8.14 1.54 -7.59
N ALA A 325 7.28 1.72 -6.58
CA ALA A 325 6.35 2.84 -6.44
C ALA A 325 7.13 4.15 -6.27
N ARG A 326 8.13 4.15 -5.38
CA ARG A 326 8.98 5.31 -5.12
C ARG A 326 9.69 5.78 -6.37
N GLN A 327 10.24 4.86 -7.17
CA GLN A 327 10.91 5.22 -8.42
C GLN A 327 9.93 5.84 -9.44
N ASN A 328 8.69 5.38 -9.45
CA ASN A 328 7.66 5.94 -10.31
C ASN A 328 7.20 7.33 -9.85
N LEU A 329 7.02 7.54 -8.54
CA LEU A 329 6.69 8.83 -7.92
C LEU A 329 7.78 9.89 -8.11
N LEU A 330 9.04 9.46 -7.97
CA LEU A 330 10.23 10.32 -8.12
C LEU A 330 10.63 10.55 -9.57
N SER A 331 9.93 9.94 -10.54
CA SER A 331 10.32 9.96 -11.96
C SER A 331 11.76 9.46 -12.18
N MET A 332 12.19 8.41 -11.47
CA MET A 332 13.56 7.87 -11.54
C MET A 332 13.69 6.59 -12.38
N ILE A 333 14.93 6.23 -12.72
CA ILE A 333 15.28 4.92 -13.24
C ILE A 333 15.02 3.83 -12.20
N ASN A 334 14.60 2.66 -12.68
CA ASN A 334 14.26 1.56 -11.80
C ASN A 334 15.51 0.85 -11.29
N VAL A 335 15.39 0.06 -10.21
CA VAL A 335 16.40 -0.96 -9.88
C VAL A 335 16.28 -2.09 -10.91
N PRO A 336 17.38 -2.63 -11.48
CA PRO A 336 18.79 -2.35 -11.20
C PRO A 336 19.42 -1.38 -12.23
N GLY A 337 19.21 -0.07 -12.07
CA GLY A 337 19.82 0.98 -12.89
C GLY A 337 21.07 1.59 -12.24
N TYR A 338 22.06 2.02 -13.03
CA TYR A 338 23.34 2.52 -12.52
C TYR A 338 23.24 3.71 -11.53
N ASN A 339 22.25 4.58 -11.68
CA ASN A 339 22.05 5.75 -10.81
C ASN A 339 20.64 5.74 -10.17
N CYS A 340 20.17 4.59 -9.68
CA CYS A 340 18.78 4.43 -9.22
C CYS A 340 18.53 4.83 -7.76
N CYS A 341 19.58 5.13 -6.99
CA CYS A 341 19.43 5.60 -5.60
C CYS A 341 19.00 7.07 -5.59
N TYR A 342 17.89 7.37 -4.92
CA TYR A 342 17.39 8.73 -4.78
C TYR A 342 18.10 9.55 -3.69
N ASN A 343 18.79 8.87 -2.76
CA ASN A 343 19.43 9.51 -1.61
C ASN A 343 20.92 9.79 -1.82
N CYS A 344 21.60 9.00 -2.67
CA CYS A 344 23.04 9.16 -2.92
C CYS A 344 23.40 9.04 -4.41
N ASN A 345 24.61 9.50 -4.74
CA ASN A 345 25.18 9.47 -6.08
C ASN A 345 26.18 8.31 -6.30
N ILE A 346 26.08 7.24 -5.48
CA ILE A 346 26.89 6.04 -5.72
C ILE A 346 26.41 5.40 -7.03
N LYS A 347 27.30 5.40 -8.02
CA LYS A 347 27.05 4.76 -9.31
C LYS A 347 27.25 3.25 -9.20
N GLY A 348 26.27 2.49 -9.67
CA GLY A 348 26.34 1.05 -9.79
C GLY A 348 27.42 0.61 -10.78
N GLN A 349 27.85 -0.64 -10.63
CA GLN A 349 28.82 -1.31 -11.50
C GLN A 349 28.18 -2.59 -12.02
N TYR A 350 28.53 -2.99 -13.24
CA TYR A 350 28.00 -4.21 -13.85
C TYR A 350 28.99 -5.36 -13.71
N SER A 351 28.52 -6.47 -13.13
CA SER A 351 29.24 -7.74 -13.07
C SER A 351 28.22 -8.88 -13.15
N GLY A 352 27.67 -9.12 -14.34
CA GLY A 352 26.54 -10.04 -14.58
C GLY A 352 25.18 -9.48 -14.14
N HIS A 353 25.17 -8.68 -13.07
CA HIS A 353 24.07 -7.82 -12.64
C HIS A 353 24.64 -6.46 -12.19
N VAL A 354 23.79 -5.43 -12.08
CA VAL A 354 24.22 -4.14 -11.51
C VAL A 354 24.25 -4.27 -10.00
N PHE A 355 25.39 -3.96 -9.39
CA PHE A 355 25.59 -3.89 -7.94
C PHE A 355 26.11 -2.51 -7.54
N PHE A 356 25.89 -2.11 -6.29
CA PHE A 356 26.40 -0.86 -5.76
C PHE A 356 27.65 -1.14 -4.91
N PRO A 357 28.83 -0.61 -5.28
CA PRO A 357 30.04 -0.83 -4.51
C PRO A 357 29.90 -0.19 -3.13
N TYR A 358 30.50 -0.83 -2.12
CA TYR A 358 30.60 -0.22 -0.80
C TYR A 358 31.47 1.05 -0.88
N ALA A 359 30.84 2.20 -0.68
CA ALA A 359 31.48 3.50 -0.65
C ALA A 359 30.76 4.39 0.37
N PRO A 360 31.45 5.37 0.98
CA PRO A 360 30.78 6.39 1.78
C PRO A 360 29.67 7.05 0.95
N PRO A 361 28.42 7.10 1.45
CA PRO A 361 27.32 7.68 0.69
C PRO A 361 27.61 9.16 0.47
N ILE A 362 27.74 9.55 -0.80
CA ILE A 362 27.74 10.96 -1.21
C ILE A 362 26.28 11.35 -1.38
N PRO A 363 25.72 12.22 -0.50
CA PRO A 363 24.33 12.65 -0.61
C PRO A 363 24.06 13.22 -2.01
N ARG A 364 22.91 12.87 -2.58
CA ARG A 364 22.48 13.42 -3.87
C ARG A 364 22.11 14.89 -3.70
N ASP A 365 22.59 15.74 -4.60
CA ASP A 365 22.17 17.15 -4.63
C ASP A 365 20.68 17.22 -5.01
N PRO A 366 19.81 17.88 -4.21
CA PRO A 366 18.39 18.05 -4.55
C PRO A 366 18.15 18.65 -5.94
N ARG A 367 19.09 19.46 -6.47
CA ARG A 367 19.01 20.02 -7.83
C ARG A 367 18.98 18.96 -8.92
N THR A 368 19.49 17.76 -8.66
CA THR A 368 19.43 16.62 -9.58
C THR A 368 18.00 16.30 -10.04
N PHE A 369 17.01 16.51 -9.17
CA PHE A 369 15.60 16.31 -9.50
C PHE A 369 15.01 17.44 -10.33
N ILE A 370 15.53 18.66 -10.20
CA ILE A 370 15.15 19.82 -11.00
C ILE A 370 15.75 19.70 -12.40
N ASP A 371 17.05 19.42 -12.45
CA ASP A 371 17.82 19.35 -13.70
C ASP A 371 17.59 18.04 -14.46
N CYS A 372 16.87 17.09 -13.87
CA CYS A 372 16.57 15.76 -14.43
C CYS A 372 17.84 15.00 -14.86
N THR A 373 18.84 14.95 -13.98
CA THR A 373 20.14 14.32 -14.23
C THR A 373 20.33 13.04 -13.39
N ASP A 374 21.39 12.29 -13.66
CA ASP A 374 21.84 11.14 -12.85
C ASP A 374 20.74 10.14 -12.48
N GLY A 375 19.97 9.68 -13.46
CA GLY A 375 18.92 8.68 -13.26
C GLY A 375 17.55 9.23 -12.90
N VAL A 376 17.37 10.56 -12.86
CA VAL A 376 16.05 11.20 -12.91
C VAL A 376 15.62 11.32 -14.38
N LYS A 377 14.42 10.83 -14.72
CA LYS A 377 13.88 10.77 -16.08
C LYS A 377 13.05 12.01 -16.45
N GLY A 378 12.63 12.79 -15.46
CA GLY A 378 11.76 13.94 -15.62
C GLY A 378 11.34 14.50 -14.27
N GLU A 379 10.53 15.56 -14.31
CA GLU A 379 10.02 16.21 -13.12
C GLU A 379 9.16 15.25 -12.28
N SER A 380 9.32 15.31 -10.96
CA SER A 380 8.52 14.52 -10.03
C SER A 380 7.26 15.29 -9.65
N VAL A 381 6.12 14.60 -9.66
CA VAL A 381 4.84 15.12 -9.13
C VAL A 381 4.94 15.61 -7.68
N LEU A 382 5.90 15.09 -6.92
CA LEU A 382 6.09 15.40 -5.50
C LEU A 382 6.84 16.72 -5.27
N GLN A 383 7.56 17.22 -6.28
CA GLN A 383 8.43 18.38 -6.15
C GLN A 383 7.69 19.65 -5.70
N GLU A 384 6.47 19.85 -6.18
CA GLU A 384 5.62 21.00 -5.79
C GLU A 384 4.75 20.72 -4.56
N ARG A 385 4.67 19.47 -4.12
CA ARG A 385 3.68 18.99 -3.13
C ARG A 385 4.29 18.70 -1.76
N ILE A 386 5.56 18.31 -1.73
CA ILE A 386 6.29 18.02 -0.49
C ILE A 386 7.29 19.15 -0.25
N GLU A 387 7.11 19.87 0.85
CA GLU A 387 7.96 21.02 1.19
C GLU A 387 9.43 20.64 1.44
N SER A 388 9.66 19.40 1.86
CA SER A 388 10.98 18.83 2.14
C SER A 388 11.54 17.98 0.99
N PHE A 389 11.00 18.07 -0.24
CA PHE A 389 11.44 17.25 -1.36
C PHE A 389 12.95 17.40 -1.68
N PRO A 390 13.69 16.30 -1.94
CA PRO A 390 13.30 14.89 -1.91
C PRO A 390 13.35 14.25 -0.51
N GLY A 391 13.84 14.96 0.51
CA GLY A 391 14.02 14.46 1.87
C GLY A 391 12.75 14.01 2.60
N GLY A 392 11.56 14.45 2.15
CA GLY A 392 10.27 13.91 2.62
C GLY A 392 9.93 12.52 2.07
N VAL A 393 10.70 11.97 1.14
CA VAL A 393 10.50 10.61 0.64
C VAL A 393 11.28 9.62 1.49
N VAL A 394 10.56 8.86 2.30
CA VAL A 394 11.11 7.98 3.33
C VAL A 394 11.39 6.59 2.75
N ILE A 395 12.37 5.90 3.32
CA ILE A 395 12.65 4.51 2.97
C ILE A 395 11.62 3.61 3.65
N ASP A 396 10.92 2.81 2.86
CA ASP A 396 10.13 1.71 3.40
C ASP A 396 11.08 0.63 3.96
N VAL A 397 11.21 0.61 5.28
CA VAL A 397 12.09 -0.32 6.00
C VAL A 397 11.59 -1.76 5.89
N MET A 398 10.28 -1.98 5.83
CA MET A 398 9.71 -3.32 5.71
C MET A 398 10.18 -4.00 4.42
N HIS A 399 10.01 -3.33 3.29
CA HIS A 399 10.38 -3.89 1.99
C HIS A 399 11.87 -3.74 1.66
N SER A 400 12.53 -2.68 2.13
CA SER A 400 13.93 -2.42 1.75
C SER A 400 14.95 -3.09 2.67
N VAL A 401 14.58 -3.43 3.91
CA VAL A 401 15.49 -3.95 4.94
C VAL A 401 15.05 -5.32 5.42
N TYR A 402 13.82 -5.43 5.97
CA TYR A 402 13.36 -6.66 6.60
C TYR A 402 13.08 -7.77 5.57
N ARG A 403 12.19 -7.52 4.59
CA ARG A 403 11.90 -8.46 3.47
C ARG A 403 12.93 -8.44 2.34
N GLY A 404 14.02 -7.69 2.51
CA GLY A 404 15.10 -7.59 1.55
C GLY A 404 16.36 -8.29 2.09
N PRO A 405 17.42 -7.54 2.42
CA PRO A 405 18.68 -8.11 2.87
C PRO A 405 18.58 -9.06 4.07
N ILE A 406 17.73 -8.74 5.07
CA ILE A 406 17.63 -9.56 6.28
C ILE A 406 17.03 -10.93 5.95
N GLU A 407 15.93 -10.96 5.20
CA GLU A 407 15.33 -12.21 4.73
C GLU A 407 16.31 -13.03 3.88
N ASP A 408 17.04 -12.40 2.96
CA ASP A 408 18.07 -13.05 2.14
C ASP A 408 19.20 -13.65 2.99
N ASP A 409 19.68 -12.93 4.00
CA ASP A 409 20.74 -13.40 4.89
C ASP A 409 20.25 -14.56 5.77
N ILE A 410 19.01 -14.50 6.28
CA ILE A 410 18.38 -15.62 7.00
C ILE A 410 18.29 -16.85 6.08
N LYS A 411 17.80 -16.68 4.84
CA LYS A 411 17.72 -17.76 3.83
C LYS A 411 19.09 -18.38 3.55
N ARG A 412 20.14 -17.56 3.43
CA ARG A 412 21.52 -18.03 3.21
C ARG A 412 22.06 -18.80 4.42
N LEU A 413 21.79 -18.32 5.63
CA LEU A 413 22.18 -19.02 6.86
C LEU A 413 21.51 -20.40 6.93
N ILE A 414 20.19 -20.47 6.72
CA ILE A 414 19.44 -21.74 6.71
C ILE A 414 19.99 -22.68 5.63
N ALA A 415 20.23 -22.19 4.42
CA ALA A 415 20.78 -22.98 3.33
C ALA A 415 22.21 -23.49 3.64
N GLY A 416 23.02 -22.68 4.32
CA GLY A 416 24.34 -23.08 4.83
C GLY A 416 24.24 -24.22 5.85
N PHE A 417 23.37 -24.09 6.84
CA PHE A 417 23.13 -25.12 7.84
C PHE A 417 22.64 -26.45 7.23
N ARG A 418 21.72 -26.39 6.26
CA ARG A 418 21.21 -27.60 5.57
C ARG A 418 22.29 -28.28 4.71
N ARG A 419 23.26 -27.53 4.17
CA ARG A 419 24.42 -28.13 3.47
C ARG A 419 25.38 -28.79 4.45
N ASP A 420 25.56 -28.23 5.64
CA ASP A 420 26.45 -28.80 6.66
C ASP A 420 25.85 -30.06 7.32
N GLU A 421 24.54 -30.23 7.44
CA GLU A 421 23.94 -31.51 7.85
C GLU A 421 24.25 -32.65 6.87
N ALA A 422 24.39 -32.35 5.57
CA ALA A 422 24.80 -33.32 4.56
C ALA A 422 26.32 -33.65 4.60
N VAL A 423 27.15 -32.76 5.18
CA VAL A 423 28.62 -32.92 5.27
C VAL A 423 29.07 -33.43 6.65
N TRP A 424 28.32 -33.14 7.71
CA TRP A 424 28.60 -33.51 9.09
C TRP A 424 27.44 -34.30 9.68
N GLY A 425 27.31 -35.57 9.30
CA GLY A 425 26.32 -36.51 9.84
C GLY A 425 26.47 -36.86 11.35
N LEU A 426 27.05 -35.97 12.16
CA LEU A 426 27.41 -36.24 13.56
C LEU A 426 27.19 -35.07 14.55
N ILE A 427 26.67 -33.92 14.12
CA ILE A 427 26.20 -32.90 15.07
C ILE A 427 24.69 -32.79 14.94
N LYS A 428 23.96 -33.44 15.85
CA LYS A 428 22.52 -33.21 16.04
C LYS A 428 22.33 -31.76 16.52
N PHE A 429 22.20 -30.82 15.59
CA PHE A 429 21.65 -29.52 15.93
C PHE A 429 20.17 -29.69 16.25
N ASN A 430 19.71 -28.94 17.26
CA ASN A 430 18.36 -29.07 17.79
C ASN A 430 17.37 -28.67 16.70
N GLN A 431 16.56 -29.63 16.25
CA GLN A 431 15.54 -29.44 15.23
C GLN A 431 14.58 -28.29 15.57
N ALA A 432 14.40 -28.01 16.86
CA ALA A 432 13.68 -26.85 17.36
C ALA A 432 14.24 -25.50 16.89
N THR A 433 15.56 -25.35 16.73
CA THR A 433 16.17 -24.09 16.26
C THR A 433 15.90 -23.85 14.77
N VAL A 434 15.93 -24.90 13.95
CA VAL A 434 15.61 -24.81 12.52
C VAL A 434 14.11 -24.53 12.33
N THR A 435 13.24 -25.23 13.08
CA THR A 435 11.79 -24.97 13.07
C THR A 435 11.47 -23.54 13.50
N LYS A 436 12.15 -23.02 14.54
CA LYS A 436 11.92 -21.65 15.02
C LYS A 436 12.39 -20.57 14.02
N LEU A 437 13.46 -20.85 13.25
CA LEU A 437 13.89 -19.98 12.16
C LEU A 437 12.92 -20.02 10.96
N ASP A 438 12.37 -21.19 10.65
CA ASP A 438 11.35 -21.34 9.61
C ASP A 438 10.04 -20.64 10.04
N GLU A 439 9.61 -20.76 11.31
CA GLU A 439 8.46 -20.04 11.88
C GLU A 439 8.62 -18.52 11.78
N MET A 440 9.81 -17.98 12.06
CA MET A 440 10.11 -16.55 11.94
C MET A 440 10.02 -16.00 10.51
N MET A 441 10.11 -16.86 9.48
CA MET A 441 9.97 -16.45 8.07
C MET A 441 8.53 -16.50 7.55
N THR A 442 7.58 -16.99 8.36
CA THR A 442 6.15 -17.06 8.04
C THR A 442 5.38 -15.80 8.43
N PHE A 443 6.04 -14.81 9.05
CA PHE A 443 5.54 -13.46 9.33
C PHE A 443 6.07 -12.47 8.30
#